data_AF-A0A817J998-F1
#
_entry.id   AF-A0A817J998-F1
#
_cell.length_a   1.000
_cell.length_b   1.000
_cell.length_c   1.000
_cell.angle_alpha   90.00
_cell.angle_beta   90.00
_cell.angle_gamma   90.00
#
_symmetry.space_group_name_H-M   'P 1'
#
loop_
_entity.id
_entity.type
_entity.pdbx_description
1 polymer ?
#
loop_
_entity_poly.entity_id
_entity_poly.type
_entity_poly.pdbx_seq_one_letter_code
_entity_poly.pdbx_strand_id
1 'polypeptide(L)'
;MLTLTTIPTDVLAETINAIGDVIRGNAKNQQYLDFVMNGSAVIQHLLYTMVAGEKQSFLLRISILYCLQCYLYKNDIGKSMIVQTFSSQTENAANQYTLTHLLIIGYLSKDIVASWCSGIILAHVIADNQQFKEAILEVNFAIDQVQTSAKTLMEISIDLLQNSSSSFHTRIAVLIFICTWLSNCSLAVQTFLSIENTILYLISQICAQSIGDDREILIQSLCSLALGLCLLFNNNQISSYSTESLERLINERIDIDLFQEKLAILSKSEYYAKALQTPQLKLSKSTDMILDYKFARLYKTLEGSITHMLTRNSISSTDRTLIDPISTNLDEQQTSTMMIHNDLIRQQAEQINVYKQEEKQLIQESDMYEKKIIDLEEQIEEIKDCLI
;
A
#
# COMPACT_ATOMS: atom_id res chain seq x y z
N MET A 1 -11.03 2.50 -27.46
CA MET A 1 -11.39 1.23 -28.13
C MET A 1 -10.08 0.54 -28.54
N LEU A 2 -9.50 -0.33 -27.71
CA LEU A 2 -8.36 -1.18 -28.08
C LEU A 2 -8.83 -2.36 -28.95
N THR A 3 -9.62 -2.08 -29.99
CA THR A 3 -9.90 -3.04 -31.05
C THR A 3 -8.83 -2.89 -32.14
N LEU A 4 -7.58 -3.06 -31.73
CA LEU A 4 -6.45 -3.25 -32.64
C LEU A 4 -6.23 -4.76 -32.72
N THR A 5 -7.12 -5.43 -33.45
CA THR A 5 -7.05 -6.87 -33.77
C THR A 5 -5.82 -7.25 -34.61
N THR A 6 -4.89 -6.31 -34.83
CA THR A 6 -3.68 -6.45 -35.64
C THR A 6 -2.38 -6.27 -34.87
N ILE A 7 -2.39 -5.84 -33.60
CA ILE A 7 -1.16 -5.64 -32.84
C ILE A 7 -0.79 -6.93 -32.09
N PRO A 8 0.42 -7.48 -32.28
CA PRO A 8 0.92 -8.60 -31.50
C PRO A 8 0.93 -8.31 -29.99
N THR A 9 0.57 -9.29 -29.16
CA THR A 9 0.39 -9.11 -27.71
C THR A 9 1.66 -8.69 -26.99
N ASP A 10 2.82 -9.14 -27.46
CA ASP A 10 4.15 -8.73 -27.01
C ASP A 10 4.43 -7.24 -27.31
N VAL A 11 4.11 -6.77 -28.52
CA VAL A 11 4.23 -5.36 -28.87
C VAL A 11 3.30 -4.49 -28.02
N LEU A 12 2.07 -4.95 -27.79
CA LEU A 12 1.13 -4.27 -26.91
C LEU A 12 1.63 -4.20 -25.47
N ALA A 13 2.17 -5.31 -24.95
CA ALA A 13 2.74 -5.37 -23.60
C ALA A 13 3.91 -4.39 -23.42
N GLU A 14 4.86 -4.38 -24.36
CA GLU A 14 5.99 -3.43 -24.33
C GLU A 14 5.54 -1.97 -24.48
N THR A 15 4.52 -1.71 -25.31
CA THR A 15 3.94 -0.36 -25.44
C THR A 15 3.33 0.10 -24.12
N ILE A 16 2.60 -0.78 -23.42
CA ILE A 16 2.02 -0.48 -22.11
C ILE A 16 3.12 -0.23 -21.06
N ASN A 17 4.21 -1.00 -21.08
CA ASN A 17 5.35 -0.76 -20.21
C ASN A 17 6.02 0.59 -20.48
N ALA A 18 6.23 0.94 -21.75
CA ALA A 18 6.79 2.22 -22.14
C ALA A 18 5.89 3.39 -21.71
N ILE A 19 4.57 3.25 -21.82
CA ILE A 19 3.62 4.23 -21.26
C ILE A 19 3.81 4.34 -19.73
N GLY A 20 3.92 3.20 -19.04
CA GLY A 20 4.22 3.15 -17.60
C GLY A 20 5.46 3.99 -17.24
N ASP A 21 6.57 3.79 -17.95
CA ASP A 21 7.81 4.53 -17.72
C ASP A 21 7.65 6.04 -17.95
N VAL A 22 6.90 6.44 -18.98
CA VAL A 22 6.65 7.85 -19.31
C VAL A 22 5.79 8.56 -18.27
N ILE A 23 4.79 7.87 -17.69
CA ILE A 23 3.87 8.48 -16.72
C ILE A 23 4.41 8.45 -15.29
N ARG A 24 5.29 7.50 -14.94
CA ARG A 24 5.68 7.21 -13.56
C ARG A 24 6.19 8.43 -12.81
N GLY A 25 5.41 8.93 -11.84
CA GLY A 25 5.78 10.06 -11.00
C GLY A 25 5.76 11.43 -11.70
N ASN A 26 5.21 11.50 -12.91
CA ASN A 26 4.97 12.75 -13.62
C ASN A 26 3.47 13.06 -13.61
N ALA A 27 3.07 14.00 -12.74
CA ALA A 27 1.66 14.35 -12.53
C ALA A 27 0.94 14.79 -13.82
N LYS A 28 1.61 15.55 -14.71
CA LYS A 28 1.01 16.00 -15.98
C LYS A 28 0.75 14.82 -16.91
N ASN A 29 1.69 13.88 -17.00
CA ASN A 29 1.53 12.70 -17.85
C ASN A 29 0.49 11.73 -17.29
N GLN A 30 0.41 11.58 -15.96
CA GLN A 30 -0.63 10.78 -15.30
C GLN A 30 -2.02 11.39 -15.54
N GLN A 31 -2.17 12.70 -15.37
CA GLN A 31 -3.43 13.42 -15.69
C GLN A 31 -3.77 13.38 -17.18
N TYR A 32 -2.77 13.40 -18.06
CA TYR A 32 -2.99 13.27 -19.50
C TYR A 32 -3.54 11.89 -19.87
N LEU A 33 -3.10 10.83 -19.17
CA LEU A 33 -3.68 9.50 -19.34
C LEU A 33 -5.17 9.48 -18.97
N ASP A 34 -5.55 10.21 -17.91
CA ASP A 34 -6.96 10.40 -17.57
C ASP A 34 -7.67 11.19 -18.69
N PHE A 35 -7.10 12.29 -19.17
CA PHE A 35 -7.72 13.16 -20.17
C PHE A 35 -7.92 12.52 -21.55
N VAL A 36 -6.89 11.92 -22.13
CA VAL A 36 -6.91 11.33 -23.50
C VAL A 36 -7.95 10.22 -23.63
N MET A 37 -8.36 9.66 -22.51
CA MET A 37 -9.06 8.38 -22.46
C MET A 37 -10.39 8.42 -21.69
N ASN A 38 -10.98 9.61 -21.49
CA ASN A 38 -12.22 9.83 -20.74
C ASN A 38 -12.17 9.38 -19.26
N GLY A 39 -11.14 9.79 -18.53
CA GLY A 39 -11.02 9.92 -17.07
C GLY A 39 -11.00 8.61 -16.26
N SER A 40 -12.05 7.80 -16.39
CA SER A 40 -12.24 6.54 -15.66
C SER A 40 -12.32 5.32 -16.58
N ALA A 41 -12.68 5.52 -17.85
CA ALA A 41 -12.95 4.43 -18.78
C ALA A 41 -11.70 3.58 -19.09
N VAL A 42 -10.50 4.18 -19.14
CA VAL A 42 -9.28 3.41 -19.42
C VAL A 42 -8.73 2.70 -18.22
N ILE A 43 -8.70 3.32 -17.03
CA ILE A 43 -8.31 2.59 -15.82
C ILE A 43 -9.27 1.42 -15.58
N GLN A 44 -10.57 1.64 -15.78
CA GLN A 44 -11.58 0.58 -15.74
C GLN A 44 -11.33 -0.50 -16.79
N HIS A 45 -10.96 -0.14 -18.02
CA HIS A 45 -10.68 -1.11 -19.08
C HIS A 45 -9.38 -1.90 -18.84
N LEU A 46 -8.33 -1.23 -18.34
CA LEU A 46 -7.07 -1.86 -17.93
C LEU A 46 -7.32 -2.85 -16.79
N LEU A 47 -8.05 -2.44 -15.75
CA LEU A 47 -8.46 -3.32 -14.66
C LEU A 47 -9.32 -4.49 -15.15
N TYR A 48 -10.31 -4.22 -16.01
CA TYR A 48 -11.13 -5.27 -16.60
C TYR A 48 -10.27 -6.28 -17.37
N THR A 49 -9.32 -5.81 -18.18
CA THR A 49 -8.41 -6.67 -18.95
C THR A 49 -7.46 -7.45 -18.04
N MET A 50 -6.98 -6.82 -16.97
CA MET A 50 -6.16 -7.44 -15.94
C MET A 50 -6.94 -8.52 -15.18
N VAL A 51 -8.26 -8.38 -15.00
CA VAL A 51 -9.11 -9.29 -14.23
C VAL A 51 -9.83 -10.33 -15.10
N ALA A 52 -9.89 -10.15 -16.43
CA ALA A 52 -10.66 -10.95 -17.40
C ALA A 52 -10.27 -12.45 -17.54
N GLY A 53 -9.55 -13.03 -16.57
CA GLY A 53 -9.26 -14.46 -16.47
C GLY A 53 -8.23 -14.96 -17.50
N GLU A 54 -8.20 -16.28 -17.69
CA GLU A 54 -7.25 -17.03 -18.55
C GLU A 54 -7.27 -16.66 -20.04
N LYS A 55 -8.22 -15.83 -20.49
CA LYS A 55 -8.35 -15.42 -21.90
C LYS A 55 -7.27 -14.43 -22.34
N GLN A 56 -6.61 -13.76 -21.40
CA GLN A 56 -5.57 -12.76 -21.68
C GLN A 56 -4.18 -13.31 -21.37
N SER A 57 -3.20 -12.92 -22.18
CA SER A 57 -1.80 -13.31 -22.01
C SER A 57 -1.27 -12.88 -20.63
N PHE A 58 -0.52 -13.78 -19.97
CA PHE A 58 0.16 -13.48 -18.72
C PHE A 58 1.00 -12.20 -18.81
N LEU A 59 1.81 -12.06 -19.86
CA LEU A 59 2.69 -10.91 -20.07
C LEU A 59 1.90 -9.59 -20.17
N LEU A 60 0.75 -9.62 -20.85
CA LEU A 60 -0.11 -8.45 -20.98
C LEU A 60 -0.66 -8.02 -19.61
N ARG A 61 -1.12 -8.97 -18.79
CA ARG A 61 -1.66 -8.68 -17.46
C ARG A 61 -0.60 -8.11 -16.51
N ILE A 62 0.63 -8.62 -16.57
CA ILE A 62 1.75 -8.07 -15.79
C ILE A 62 2.15 -6.67 -16.27
N SER A 63 2.13 -6.42 -17.59
CA SER A 63 2.43 -5.09 -18.14
C SER A 63 1.36 -4.07 -17.74
N ILE A 64 0.09 -4.47 -17.73
CA ILE A 64 -1.01 -3.64 -17.22
C ILE A 64 -0.83 -3.34 -15.72
N LEU A 65 -0.49 -4.34 -14.91
CA LEU A 65 -0.19 -4.14 -13.50
C LEU A 65 0.93 -3.10 -13.33
N TYR A 66 2.03 -3.21 -14.08
CA TYR A 66 3.13 -2.24 -14.02
C TYR A 66 2.68 -0.82 -14.41
N CYS A 67 1.93 -0.68 -15.49
CA CYS A 67 1.39 0.62 -15.91
C CYS A 67 0.49 1.24 -14.83
N LEU A 68 -0.38 0.46 -14.20
CA LEU A 68 -1.22 0.91 -13.09
C LEU A 68 -0.39 1.31 -11.85
N GLN A 69 0.66 0.55 -11.51
CA GLN A 69 1.61 0.95 -10.45
C GLN A 69 2.28 2.29 -10.76
N CYS A 70 2.66 2.51 -12.02
CA CYS A 70 3.24 3.78 -12.47
C CYS A 70 2.25 4.94 -12.42
N TYR A 71 0.98 4.68 -12.78
CA TYR A 71 -0.10 5.65 -12.67
C TYR A 71 -0.35 6.07 -11.22
N LEU A 72 -0.32 5.13 -10.27
CA LEU A 72 -0.56 5.38 -8.83
C LEU A 72 0.68 5.95 -8.11
N TYR A 73 1.87 5.80 -8.68
CA TYR A 73 3.11 6.26 -8.05
C TYR A 73 3.12 7.78 -7.86
N LYS A 74 3.11 8.22 -6.59
CA LYS A 74 3.02 9.63 -6.16
C LYS A 74 1.81 10.40 -6.71
N ASN A 75 0.75 9.69 -7.08
CA ASN A 75 -0.47 10.27 -7.64
C ASN A 75 -1.66 10.10 -6.67
N ASP A 76 -1.74 10.97 -5.66
CA ASP A 76 -2.84 10.88 -4.68
C ASP A 76 -4.20 11.23 -5.28
N ILE A 77 -4.25 12.00 -6.37
CA ILE A 77 -5.48 12.28 -7.12
C ILE A 77 -6.02 10.98 -7.73
N GLY A 78 -5.19 10.25 -8.48
CA GLY A 78 -5.57 8.96 -9.08
C GLY A 78 -5.93 7.89 -8.05
N LYS A 79 -5.19 7.82 -6.93
CA LYS A 79 -5.55 6.96 -5.80
C LYS A 79 -6.91 7.34 -5.20
N SER A 80 -7.16 8.64 -5.00
CA SER A 80 -8.43 9.14 -4.46
C SER A 80 -9.61 8.76 -5.33
N MET A 81 -9.48 8.80 -6.67
CA MET A 81 -10.53 8.34 -7.58
C MET A 81 -10.91 6.88 -7.34
N ILE A 82 -9.94 6.01 -7.05
CA ILE A 82 -10.21 4.60 -6.73
C ILE A 82 -10.85 4.48 -5.34
N VAL A 83 -10.27 5.13 -4.32
CA VAL A 83 -10.74 5.09 -2.93
C VAL A 83 -12.20 5.56 -2.79
N GLN A 84 -12.58 6.65 -3.47
CA GLN A 84 -13.94 7.17 -3.44
C GLN A 84 -14.97 6.16 -3.98
N THR A 85 -14.58 5.30 -4.93
CA THR A 85 -15.50 4.28 -5.48
C THR A 85 -15.77 3.12 -4.51
N PHE A 86 -15.09 3.06 -3.35
CA PHE A 86 -15.45 2.14 -2.27
C PHE A 86 -16.71 2.59 -1.52
N SER A 87 -16.97 3.89 -1.40
CA SER A 87 -18.12 4.42 -0.67
C SER A 87 -19.39 4.49 -1.53
N SER A 88 -19.25 4.65 -2.86
CA SER A 88 -20.38 4.80 -3.80
C SER A 88 -21.05 3.47 -4.21
N GLN A 89 -20.88 2.38 -3.47
CA GLN A 89 -21.48 1.08 -3.84
C GLN A 89 -23.01 1.03 -3.73
N THR A 90 -23.64 2.08 -3.20
CA THR A 90 -25.07 2.13 -2.92
C THR A 90 -25.96 2.59 -4.07
N GLU A 91 -25.46 3.18 -5.18
CA GLU A 91 -26.35 3.91 -6.11
C GLU A 91 -26.23 3.69 -7.63
N ASN A 92 -25.37 2.81 -8.15
CA ASN A 92 -25.28 2.64 -9.61
C ASN A 92 -26.13 1.50 -10.18
N ALA A 93 -27.40 1.84 -10.44
CA ALA A 93 -28.26 1.15 -11.39
C ALA A 93 -27.80 1.39 -12.84
N ALA A 94 -26.90 0.54 -13.36
CA ALA A 94 -26.76 0.14 -14.79
C ALA A 94 -25.38 -0.47 -15.06
N ASN A 95 -25.27 -1.80 -15.20
CA ASN A 95 -24.27 -2.58 -15.97
C ASN A 95 -22.79 -2.11 -16.09
N GLN A 96 -22.28 -1.20 -15.27
CA GLN A 96 -20.90 -0.71 -15.27
C GLN A 96 -20.25 -0.99 -13.92
N TYR A 97 -19.30 -1.92 -13.92
CA TYR A 97 -18.49 -2.21 -12.73
C TYR A 97 -17.61 -1.01 -12.39
N THR A 98 -17.70 -0.48 -11.17
CA THR A 98 -16.76 0.57 -10.70
C THR A 98 -15.33 0.01 -10.56
N LEU A 99 -14.34 0.91 -10.45
CA LEU A 99 -12.92 0.52 -10.29
C LEU A 99 -12.71 -0.42 -9.11
N THR A 100 -13.29 -0.08 -7.94
CA THR A 100 -13.26 -0.95 -6.75
C THR A 100 -13.94 -2.29 -6.99
N HIS A 101 -15.12 -2.32 -7.62
CA HIS A 101 -15.79 -3.60 -7.89
C HIS A 101 -14.91 -4.54 -8.72
N LEU A 102 -14.24 -4.02 -9.76
CA LEU A 102 -13.29 -4.83 -10.56
C LEU A 102 -12.11 -5.34 -9.74
N LEU A 103 -11.53 -4.49 -8.88
CA LEU A 103 -10.43 -4.89 -8.00
C LEU A 103 -10.85 -5.99 -7.03
N ILE A 104 -12.02 -5.87 -6.41
CA ILE A 104 -12.54 -6.84 -5.45
C ILE A 104 -12.91 -8.16 -6.13
N ILE A 105 -13.54 -8.11 -7.32
CA ILE A 105 -13.79 -9.30 -8.14
C ILE A 105 -12.47 -10.02 -8.46
N GLY A 106 -11.44 -9.27 -8.85
CA GLY A 106 -10.12 -9.84 -9.11
C GLY A 106 -9.48 -10.42 -7.85
N TYR A 107 -9.53 -9.71 -6.73
CA TYR A 107 -8.94 -10.10 -5.44
C TYR A 107 -9.51 -11.43 -4.93
N LEU A 108 -10.84 -11.61 -5.06
CA LEU A 108 -11.58 -12.82 -4.67
C LEU A 108 -11.62 -13.91 -5.76
N SER A 109 -10.98 -13.67 -6.91
CA SER A 109 -10.99 -14.62 -8.02
C SER A 109 -10.18 -15.87 -7.69
N LYS A 110 -10.62 -17.01 -8.25
CA LYS A 110 -9.83 -18.27 -8.24
C LYS A 110 -8.63 -18.22 -9.20
N ASP A 111 -8.62 -17.27 -10.12
CA ASP A 111 -7.47 -17.01 -10.99
C ASP A 111 -6.35 -16.35 -10.18
N ILE A 112 -5.26 -17.10 -9.98
CA ILE A 112 -4.12 -16.68 -9.17
C ILE A 112 -3.49 -15.36 -9.65
N VAL A 113 -3.51 -15.09 -10.96
CA VAL A 113 -2.94 -13.86 -11.52
C VAL A 113 -3.86 -12.67 -11.24
N ALA A 114 -5.18 -12.86 -11.38
CA ALA A 114 -6.16 -11.82 -11.03
C ALA A 114 -6.05 -11.46 -9.56
N SER A 115 -6.05 -12.48 -8.69
CA SER A 115 -6.01 -12.31 -7.23
C SER A 115 -4.74 -11.61 -6.79
N TRP A 116 -3.58 -12.05 -7.30
CA TRP A 116 -2.30 -11.42 -6.97
C TRP A 116 -2.22 -9.98 -7.48
N CYS A 117 -2.50 -9.72 -8.76
CA CYS A 117 -2.43 -8.37 -9.31
C CYS A 117 -3.39 -7.40 -8.60
N SER A 118 -4.62 -7.81 -8.31
CA SER A 118 -5.57 -6.99 -7.57
C SER A 118 -5.08 -6.67 -6.15
N GLY A 119 -4.52 -7.63 -5.43
CA GLY A 119 -3.95 -7.39 -4.10
C GLY A 119 -2.78 -6.40 -4.13
N ILE A 120 -1.91 -6.50 -5.14
CA ILE A 120 -0.82 -5.53 -5.32
C ILE A 120 -1.36 -4.14 -5.64
N ILE A 121 -2.37 -4.00 -6.52
CA ILE A 121 -2.97 -2.69 -6.81
C ILE A 121 -3.61 -2.10 -5.55
N LEU A 122 -4.36 -2.90 -4.78
CA LEU A 122 -4.94 -2.45 -3.50
C LEU A 122 -3.86 -1.91 -2.55
N ALA A 123 -2.71 -2.59 -2.45
CA ALA A 123 -1.57 -2.11 -1.67
C ALA A 123 -1.03 -0.76 -2.19
N HIS A 124 -0.90 -0.60 -3.52
CA HIS A 124 -0.45 0.67 -4.11
C HIS A 124 -1.45 1.82 -3.93
N VAL A 125 -2.75 1.53 -3.94
CA VAL A 125 -3.82 2.53 -3.72
C VAL A 125 -3.69 3.18 -2.33
N ILE A 126 -3.44 2.38 -1.30
CA ILE A 126 -3.33 2.88 0.09
C ILE A 126 -1.91 3.22 0.53
N ALA A 127 -0.90 2.91 -0.29
CA ALA A 127 0.49 3.13 0.05
C ALA A 127 0.79 4.62 0.29
N ASP A 128 1.59 4.89 1.32
CA ASP A 128 2.05 6.24 1.73
C ASP A 128 0.94 7.25 2.07
N ASN A 129 -0.31 6.82 2.25
CA ASN A 129 -1.42 7.73 2.57
C ASN A 129 -2.29 7.16 3.70
N GLN A 130 -2.21 7.76 4.88
CA GLN A 130 -2.96 7.30 6.05
C GLN A 130 -4.47 7.50 5.90
N GLN A 131 -4.93 8.59 5.30
CA GLN A 131 -6.35 8.86 5.10
C GLN A 131 -7.00 7.80 4.21
N PHE A 132 -6.31 7.35 3.16
CA PHE A 132 -6.81 6.28 2.30
C PHE A 132 -6.90 4.94 3.03
N LYS A 133 -5.92 4.64 3.90
CA LYS A 133 -5.96 3.44 4.76
C LYS A 133 -7.17 3.44 5.68
N GLU A 134 -7.47 4.59 6.29
CA GLU A 134 -8.61 4.72 7.20
C GLU A 134 -9.94 4.65 6.45
N ALA A 135 -10.05 5.32 5.30
CA ALA A 135 -11.27 5.35 4.49
C ALA A 135 -11.73 3.95 4.03
N ILE A 136 -10.81 3.04 3.72
CA ILE A 136 -11.17 1.69 3.26
C ILE A 136 -11.50 0.69 4.40
N LEU A 137 -11.33 1.07 5.67
CA LEU A 137 -11.67 0.21 6.82
C LEU A 137 -13.18 0.08 7.01
N GLU A 138 -13.93 1.14 6.71
CA GLU A 138 -15.38 1.22 6.93
C GLU A 138 -16.21 0.57 5.82
N VAL A 139 -15.56 0.05 4.78
CA VAL A 139 -16.21 -0.46 3.58
C VAL A 139 -16.66 -1.90 3.81
N ASN A 140 -17.97 -2.11 3.76
CA ASN A 140 -18.61 -3.41 3.94
C ASN A 140 -19.07 -3.99 2.60
N PHE A 141 -18.82 -5.28 2.41
CA PHE A 141 -19.21 -6.02 1.22
C PHE A 141 -20.26 -7.08 1.59
N ALA A 142 -21.31 -7.17 0.79
CA ALA A 142 -22.28 -8.24 0.91
C ALA A 142 -21.70 -9.51 0.26
N ILE A 143 -21.50 -10.56 1.07
CA ILE A 143 -20.93 -11.84 0.59
C ILE A 143 -22.02 -12.78 0.06
N ASP A 144 -23.24 -12.66 0.59
CA ASP A 144 -24.38 -13.49 0.20
C ASP A 144 -25.45 -12.68 -0.55
N GLN A 145 -26.17 -13.35 -1.46
CA GLN A 145 -27.32 -12.78 -2.18
C GLN A 145 -28.45 -12.32 -1.24
N VAL A 146 -28.48 -12.84 0.00
CA VAL A 146 -29.47 -12.50 1.04
C VAL A 146 -29.00 -11.33 1.91
N GLN A 147 -27.78 -10.81 1.71
CA GLN A 147 -27.19 -9.66 2.43
C GLN A 147 -27.15 -9.82 3.97
N THR A 148 -27.23 -11.04 4.50
CA THR A 148 -27.30 -11.31 5.95
C THR A 148 -25.94 -11.26 6.66
N SER A 149 -24.83 -11.33 5.94
CA SER A 149 -23.48 -11.17 6.48
C SER A 149 -22.68 -10.19 5.62
N ALA A 150 -22.58 -8.95 6.08
CA ALA A 150 -21.65 -7.98 5.52
C ALA A 150 -20.30 -8.16 6.20
N LYS A 151 -19.22 -8.18 5.42
CA LYS A 151 -17.85 -8.19 5.95
C LYS A 151 -17.06 -7.02 5.44
N THR A 152 -16.17 -6.50 6.27
CA THR A 152 -15.18 -5.51 5.90
C THR A 152 -14.14 -6.11 4.95
N LEU A 153 -13.44 -5.27 4.19
CA LEU A 153 -12.31 -5.72 3.36
C LEU A 153 -11.19 -6.37 4.20
N MET A 154 -11.01 -5.93 5.44
CA MET A 154 -10.01 -6.50 6.34
C MET A 154 -10.41 -7.92 6.74
N GLU A 155 -11.65 -8.15 7.17
CA GLU A 155 -12.15 -9.50 7.49
C GLU A 155 -12.06 -10.44 6.27
N ILE A 156 -12.43 -9.96 5.08
CA ILE A 156 -12.27 -10.72 3.84
C ILE A 156 -10.81 -11.10 3.59
N SER A 157 -9.87 -10.19 3.86
CA SER A 157 -8.44 -10.46 3.71
C SER A 157 -7.95 -11.50 4.72
N ILE A 158 -8.44 -11.46 5.97
CA ILE A 158 -8.14 -12.49 6.97
C ILE A 158 -8.72 -13.85 6.58
N ASP A 159 -9.96 -13.89 6.10
CA ASP A 159 -10.60 -15.12 5.62
C ASP A 159 -9.79 -15.75 4.47
N LEU A 160 -9.37 -14.94 3.49
CA LEU A 160 -8.52 -15.42 2.39
C LEU A 160 -7.18 -15.97 2.89
N LEU A 161 -6.60 -15.34 3.92
CA LEU A 161 -5.33 -15.78 4.50
C LEU A 161 -5.46 -17.09 5.29
N GLN A 162 -6.56 -17.24 6.03
CA GLN A 162 -6.84 -18.41 6.89
C GLN A 162 -7.44 -19.59 6.12
N ASN A 163 -8.04 -19.36 4.95
CA ASN A 163 -8.63 -20.40 4.14
C ASN A 163 -7.56 -21.32 3.52
N SER A 164 -7.57 -22.60 3.90
CA SER A 164 -6.63 -23.62 3.40
C SER A 164 -6.69 -23.86 1.89
N SER A 165 -7.76 -23.43 1.21
CA SER A 165 -7.89 -23.55 -0.25
C SER A 165 -7.27 -22.37 -1.02
N SER A 166 -6.88 -21.29 -0.33
CA SER A 166 -6.25 -20.13 -0.96
C SER A 166 -4.87 -20.48 -1.49
N SER A 167 -4.59 -20.05 -2.73
CA SER A 167 -3.30 -20.28 -3.34
C SER A 167 -2.19 -19.54 -2.58
N PHE A 168 -0.97 -20.08 -2.65
CA PHE A 168 0.23 -19.42 -2.12
C PHE A 168 0.34 -17.95 -2.58
N HIS A 169 0.16 -17.68 -3.88
CA HIS A 169 0.26 -16.32 -4.43
C HIS A 169 -0.84 -15.39 -3.88
N THR A 170 -2.07 -15.91 -3.70
CA THR A 170 -3.15 -15.15 -3.05
C THR A 170 -2.76 -14.78 -1.63
N ARG A 171 -2.26 -15.72 -0.83
CA ARG A 171 -1.80 -15.46 0.56
C ARG A 171 -0.67 -14.43 0.60
N ILE A 172 0.29 -14.50 -0.32
CA ILE A 172 1.36 -13.48 -0.45
C ILE A 172 0.78 -12.09 -0.76
N ALA A 173 -0.12 -11.97 -1.75
CA ALA A 173 -0.71 -10.69 -2.12
C ALA A 173 -1.53 -10.08 -0.98
N VAL A 174 -2.31 -10.92 -0.28
CA VAL A 174 -3.07 -10.55 0.92
C VAL A 174 -2.13 -10.03 2.01
N LEU A 175 -1.02 -10.73 2.28
CA LEU A 175 -0.05 -10.31 3.31
C LEU A 175 0.68 -9.02 2.93
N ILE A 176 1.03 -8.83 1.66
CA ILE A 176 1.60 -7.57 1.14
C ILE A 176 0.61 -6.43 1.37
N PHE A 177 -0.66 -6.64 1.03
CA PHE A 177 -1.72 -5.67 1.24
C PHE A 177 -1.92 -5.34 2.72
N ILE A 178 -2.08 -6.35 3.58
CA ILE A 178 -2.23 -6.19 5.03
C ILE A 178 -1.03 -5.44 5.62
N CYS A 179 0.21 -5.89 5.36
CA CYS A 179 1.40 -5.23 5.91
C CYS A 179 1.51 -3.77 5.43
N THR A 180 1.13 -3.50 4.17
CA THR A 180 1.05 -2.13 3.66
C THR A 180 -0.01 -1.34 4.41
N TRP A 181 -1.18 -1.93 4.69
CA TRP A 181 -2.28 -1.29 5.41
C TRP A 181 -1.92 -0.98 6.86
N LEU A 182 -1.31 -1.91 7.59
CA LEU A 182 -0.92 -1.73 8.99
C LEU A 182 0.22 -0.72 9.18
N SER A 183 1.10 -0.57 8.19
CA SER A 183 2.24 0.35 8.31
C SER A 183 1.78 1.80 8.53
N ASN A 184 2.32 2.49 9.54
CA ASN A 184 1.98 3.89 9.85
C ASN A 184 0.45 4.17 9.96
N CYS A 185 -0.35 3.19 10.41
CA CYS A 185 -1.79 3.38 10.59
C CYS A 185 -2.27 2.60 11.82
N SER A 186 -2.38 3.29 12.96
CA SER A 186 -2.79 2.68 14.22
C SER A 186 -4.25 2.22 14.22
N LEU A 187 -5.13 2.91 13.48
CA LEU A 187 -6.53 2.50 13.33
C LEU A 187 -6.64 1.16 12.59
N ALA A 188 -5.85 0.96 11.52
CA ALA A 188 -5.82 -0.33 10.83
C ALA A 188 -5.28 -1.45 11.73
N VAL A 189 -4.28 -1.19 12.57
CA VAL A 189 -3.79 -2.13 13.59
C VAL A 189 -4.88 -2.47 14.61
N GLN A 190 -5.60 -1.46 15.11
CA GLN A 190 -6.69 -1.66 16.04
C GLN A 190 -7.80 -2.55 15.43
N THR A 191 -8.24 -2.26 14.19
CA THR A 191 -9.22 -3.09 13.49
C THR A 191 -8.70 -4.51 13.29
N PHE A 192 -7.46 -4.67 12.85
CA PHE A 192 -6.84 -5.98 12.64
C PHE A 192 -6.77 -6.83 13.92
N LEU A 193 -6.38 -6.21 15.04
CA LEU A 193 -6.33 -6.86 16.36
C LEU A 193 -7.72 -7.20 16.91
N SER A 194 -8.76 -6.50 16.49
CA SER A 194 -10.14 -6.76 16.91
C SER A 194 -10.77 -7.99 16.23
N ILE A 195 -10.22 -8.43 15.09
CA ILE A 195 -10.72 -9.59 14.36
C ILE A 195 -10.28 -10.87 15.06
N GLU A 196 -11.25 -11.71 15.43
CA GLU A 196 -11.02 -12.96 16.16
C GLU A 196 -10.04 -13.91 15.44
N ASN A 197 -9.29 -14.68 16.23
CA ASN A 197 -8.31 -15.67 15.76
C ASN A 197 -7.15 -15.15 14.90
N THR A 198 -7.11 -13.86 14.55
CA THR A 198 -6.04 -13.29 13.72
C THR A 198 -4.66 -13.46 14.34
N ILE A 199 -4.46 -13.06 15.60
CA ILE A 199 -3.18 -13.21 16.29
C ILE A 199 -2.81 -14.68 16.50
N LEU A 200 -3.79 -15.53 16.83
CA LEU A 200 -3.55 -16.96 16.99
C LEU A 200 -3.09 -17.61 15.68
N TYR A 201 -3.70 -17.22 14.56
CA TYR A 201 -3.27 -17.65 13.23
C TYR A 201 -1.82 -17.21 12.94
N LEU A 202 -1.47 -15.93 13.18
CA LEU A 202 -0.12 -15.44 12.94
C LEU A 202 0.92 -16.23 13.75
N ILE A 203 0.68 -16.42 15.06
CA ILE A 203 1.56 -17.20 15.94
C ILE A 203 1.71 -18.63 15.40
N SER A 204 0.59 -19.28 15.08
CA SER A 204 0.58 -20.65 14.55
C SER A 204 1.39 -20.77 13.26
N GLN A 205 1.24 -19.81 12.34
CA GLN A 205 2.00 -19.79 11.09
C GLN A 205 3.50 -19.63 11.35
N ILE A 206 3.90 -18.66 12.19
CA ILE A 206 5.31 -18.37 12.49
C ILE A 206 5.99 -19.60 13.13
N CYS A 207 5.31 -20.27 14.05
CA CYS A 207 5.83 -21.46 14.74
C CYS A 207 5.73 -22.75 13.92
N ALA A 208 5.05 -22.75 12.76
CA ALA A 208 4.88 -23.96 11.97
C ALA A 208 6.23 -24.45 11.42
N GLN A 209 6.45 -25.77 11.51
CA GLN A 209 7.66 -26.38 10.97
C GLN A 209 7.50 -26.64 9.47
N SER A 210 8.18 -25.84 8.65
CA SER A 210 8.09 -25.81 7.18
C SER A 210 9.35 -26.36 6.50
N ILE A 211 9.91 -27.46 7.03
CA ILE A 211 11.16 -28.05 6.52
C ILE A 211 11.00 -28.41 5.04
N GLY A 212 11.78 -27.75 4.18
CA GLY A 212 11.80 -28.01 2.73
C GLY A 212 10.67 -27.34 1.94
N ASP A 213 9.88 -26.47 2.56
CA ASP A 213 8.85 -25.67 1.87
C ASP A 213 9.22 -24.18 1.87
N ASP A 214 10.04 -23.78 0.88
CA ASP A 214 10.47 -22.40 0.69
C ASP A 214 9.30 -21.41 0.57
N ARG A 215 8.12 -21.87 0.10
CA ARG A 215 6.95 -21.00 -0.07
C ARG A 215 6.31 -20.68 1.27
N GLU A 216 6.06 -21.69 2.10
CA GLU A 216 5.50 -21.44 3.43
C GLU A 216 6.46 -20.64 4.30
N ILE A 217 7.78 -20.84 4.14
CA ILE A 217 8.83 -20.04 4.80
C ILE A 217 8.70 -18.53 4.45
N LEU A 218 8.33 -18.17 3.21
CA LEU A 218 8.07 -16.77 2.84
C LEU A 218 6.79 -16.21 3.49
N ILE A 219 5.73 -17.02 3.59
CA ILE A 219 4.51 -16.64 4.29
C ILE A 219 4.79 -16.38 5.77
N GLN A 220 5.60 -17.22 6.40
CA GLN A 220 6.02 -17.05 7.80
C GLN A 220 6.73 -15.71 8.03
N SER A 221 7.60 -15.32 7.10
CA SER A 221 8.30 -14.04 7.18
C SER A 221 7.34 -12.84 7.10
N LEU A 222 6.36 -12.91 6.20
CA LEU A 222 5.33 -11.87 6.08
C LEU A 222 4.35 -11.85 7.26
N CYS A 223 4.00 -13.01 7.82
CA CYS A 223 3.23 -13.09 9.07
C CYS A 223 4.01 -12.50 10.25
N SER A 224 5.32 -12.73 10.31
CA SER A 224 6.21 -12.11 11.31
C SER A 224 6.22 -10.59 11.16
N LEU A 225 6.28 -10.09 9.92
CA LEU A 225 6.15 -8.66 9.65
C LEU A 225 4.80 -8.11 10.13
N ALA A 226 3.68 -8.77 9.79
CA ALA A 226 2.35 -8.33 10.21
C ALA A 226 2.22 -8.25 11.74
N LEU A 227 2.71 -9.25 12.47
CA LEU A 227 2.73 -9.24 13.93
C LEU A 227 3.66 -8.16 14.48
N GLY A 228 4.83 -7.95 13.87
CA GLY A 228 5.75 -6.88 14.25
C GLY A 228 5.17 -5.48 14.02
N LEU A 229 4.35 -5.29 12.98
CA LEU A 229 3.62 -4.04 12.75
C LEU A 229 2.53 -3.81 13.80
N CYS A 230 1.90 -4.87 14.29
CA CYS A 230 0.96 -4.80 15.40
C CYS A 230 1.61 -4.37 16.72
N LEU A 231 2.94 -4.49 16.85
CA LEU A 231 3.69 -3.90 17.96
C LEU A 231 4.06 -2.45 17.66
N LEU A 232 4.64 -2.21 16.47
CA LEU A 232 5.24 -0.92 16.12
C LEU A 232 4.21 0.22 16.04
N PHE A 233 2.99 -0.07 15.57
CA PHE A 233 1.95 0.93 15.35
C PHE A 233 0.73 0.74 16.26
N ASN A 234 0.88 0.03 17.39
CA ASN A 234 -0.20 -0.17 18.34
C ASN A 234 -0.51 1.11 19.13
N ASN A 235 -1.79 1.48 19.22
CA ASN A 235 -2.27 2.57 20.07
C ASN A 235 -2.84 2.08 21.42
N ASN A 236 -2.71 0.79 21.71
CA ASN A 236 -3.15 0.10 22.94
C ASN A 236 -4.65 0.21 23.24
N GLN A 237 -5.50 0.40 22.22
CA GLN A 237 -6.96 0.45 22.41
C GLN A 237 -7.59 -0.93 22.65
N ILE A 238 -6.99 -2.01 22.12
CA ILE A 238 -7.44 -3.38 22.35
C ILE A 238 -6.71 -3.96 23.58
N SER A 239 -7.38 -4.03 24.72
CA SER A 239 -6.78 -4.41 26.01
C SER A 239 -6.18 -5.83 26.01
N SER A 240 -6.79 -6.78 25.30
CA SER A 240 -6.29 -8.15 25.15
C SER A 240 -4.99 -8.25 24.35
N TYR A 241 -4.70 -7.23 23.53
CA TYR A 241 -3.54 -7.17 22.63
C TYR A 241 -2.83 -5.82 22.74
N SER A 242 -2.58 -5.38 23.98
CA SER A 242 -1.66 -4.27 24.22
C SER A 242 -0.24 -4.63 23.74
N THR A 243 0.60 -3.62 23.53
CA THR A 243 1.99 -3.78 23.11
C THR A 243 2.74 -4.74 24.04
N GLU A 244 2.62 -4.56 25.35
CA GLU A 244 3.21 -5.44 26.38
C GLU A 244 2.65 -6.87 26.30
N SER A 245 1.34 -7.02 26.07
CA SER A 245 0.71 -8.34 25.94
C SER A 245 1.21 -9.09 24.70
N LEU A 246 1.37 -8.38 23.57
CA LEU A 246 1.89 -8.93 22.33
C LEU A 246 3.38 -9.29 22.45
N GLU A 247 4.19 -8.47 23.12
CA GLU A 247 5.59 -8.78 23.42
C GLU A 247 5.71 -10.04 24.27
N ARG A 248 4.90 -10.14 25.32
CA ARG A 248 4.84 -11.34 26.15
C ARG A 248 4.42 -12.56 25.33
N LEU A 249 3.45 -12.44 24.43
CA LEU A 249 3.03 -13.53 23.56
C LEU A 249 4.16 -14.00 22.64
N ILE A 250 4.96 -13.08 22.08
CA ILE A 250 6.12 -13.44 21.26
C ILE A 250 7.15 -14.20 22.10
N ASN A 251 7.48 -13.67 23.28
CA ASN A 251 8.47 -14.31 24.16
C ASN A 251 8.02 -15.69 24.65
N GLU A 252 6.74 -15.86 25.01
CA GLU A 252 6.24 -17.11 25.60
C GLU A 252 5.84 -18.17 24.57
N ARG A 253 5.40 -17.78 23.36
CA ARG A 253 4.82 -18.70 22.37
C ARG A 253 5.68 -18.90 21.12
N ILE A 254 6.48 -17.91 20.74
CA ILE A 254 7.29 -17.97 19.52
C ILE A 254 8.76 -18.15 19.85
N ASP A 255 9.27 -17.47 20.89
CA ASP A 255 10.68 -17.14 21.09
C ASP A 255 11.14 -15.95 20.23
N ILE A 256 11.84 -14.99 20.85
CA ILE A 256 12.22 -13.73 20.20
C ILE A 256 13.28 -13.94 19.12
N ASP A 257 14.18 -14.90 19.31
CA ASP A 257 15.22 -15.22 18.34
C ASP A 257 14.60 -15.91 17.13
N LEU A 258 13.67 -16.85 17.35
CA LEU A 258 12.89 -17.47 16.27
C LEU A 258 12.08 -16.41 15.50
N PHE A 259 11.44 -15.48 16.20
CA PHE A 259 10.69 -14.39 15.56
C PHE A 259 11.58 -13.53 14.67
N GLN A 260 12.76 -13.12 15.16
CA GLN A 260 13.72 -12.35 14.38
C GLN A 260 14.30 -13.13 13.20
N GLU A 261 14.57 -14.42 13.39
CA GLU A 261 15.01 -15.32 12.31
C GLU A 261 13.95 -15.38 11.20
N LYS A 262 12.68 -15.62 11.58
CA LYS A 262 11.57 -15.72 10.62
C LYS A 262 11.33 -14.40 9.90
N LEU A 263 11.41 -13.28 10.62
CA LEU A 263 11.36 -11.96 10.00
C LEU A 263 12.48 -11.85 8.95
N ALA A 264 13.75 -12.07 9.29
CA ALA A 264 14.87 -11.86 8.38
C ALA A 264 14.95 -12.80 7.14
N ILE A 265 14.05 -13.77 6.98
CA ILE A 265 14.02 -14.68 5.82
C ILE A 265 13.83 -13.91 4.50
N LEU A 266 12.82 -13.04 4.42
CA LEU A 266 12.45 -12.43 3.15
C LEU A 266 13.58 -11.57 2.60
N SER A 267 14.24 -10.79 3.47
CA SER A 267 15.35 -9.91 3.11
C SER A 267 16.59 -10.67 2.61
N LYS A 268 16.74 -11.95 3.00
CA LYS A 268 17.80 -12.85 2.53
C LYS A 268 17.45 -13.62 1.24
N SER A 269 16.19 -13.55 0.80
CA SER A 269 15.73 -14.31 -0.37
C SER A 269 16.18 -13.69 -1.71
N GLU A 270 16.36 -14.52 -2.74
CA GLU A 270 16.63 -14.03 -4.10
C GLU A 270 15.47 -13.20 -4.67
N TYR A 271 14.23 -13.54 -4.29
CA TYR A 271 13.03 -12.82 -4.73
C TYR A 271 13.08 -11.36 -4.29
N TYR A 272 13.52 -11.11 -3.05
CA TYR A 272 13.68 -9.77 -2.51
C TYR A 272 14.82 -8.99 -3.20
N ALA A 273 15.98 -9.63 -3.39
CA ALA A 273 17.09 -9.03 -4.12
C ALA A 273 16.70 -8.63 -5.55
N LYS A 274 15.94 -9.48 -6.26
CA LYS A 274 15.42 -9.19 -7.61
C LYS A 274 14.40 -8.04 -7.60
N ALA A 275 13.46 -8.05 -6.66
CA ALA A 275 12.41 -7.02 -6.56
C ALA A 275 12.98 -5.61 -6.31
N LEU A 276 14.12 -5.48 -5.64
CA LEU A 276 14.76 -4.18 -5.38
C LEU A 276 15.53 -3.60 -6.58
N GLN A 277 15.78 -4.37 -7.65
CA GLN A 277 16.59 -3.90 -8.78
C GLN A 277 15.87 -2.86 -9.64
N THR A 278 14.57 -3.08 -9.90
CA THR A 278 13.79 -2.21 -10.79
C THR A 278 12.31 -2.21 -10.41
N PRO A 279 11.61 -1.07 -10.57
CA PRO A 279 10.15 -1.01 -10.47
C PRO A 279 9.41 -1.85 -11.52
N GLN A 280 10.03 -2.09 -12.69
CA GLN A 280 9.40 -2.83 -13.78
C GLN A 280 9.33 -4.32 -13.47
N LEU A 281 8.12 -4.89 -13.52
CA LEU A 281 7.87 -6.31 -13.27
C LEU A 281 8.36 -7.17 -14.45
N LYS A 282 9.55 -7.76 -14.32
CA LYS A 282 10.11 -8.69 -15.32
C LYS A 282 9.75 -10.14 -15.01
N LEU A 283 8.46 -10.44 -14.96
CA LEU A 283 7.95 -11.77 -14.65
C LEU A 283 7.73 -12.57 -15.94
N SER A 284 8.32 -13.77 -16.00
CA SER A 284 8.15 -14.67 -17.15
C SER A 284 7.11 -15.75 -16.89
N LYS A 285 6.90 -16.12 -15.62
CA LYS A 285 5.96 -17.16 -15.20
C LYS A 285 5.20 -16.74 -13.95
N SER A 286 4.04 -17.36 -13.72
CA SER A 286 3.23 -17.12 -12.52
C SER A 286 3.94 -17.50 -11.21
N THR A 287 4.92 -18.40 -11.25
CA THR A 287 5.75 -18.79 -10.10
C THR A 287 6.64 -17.67 -9.58
N ASP A 288 6.90 -16.64 -10.40
CA ASP A 288 7.78 -15.54 -10.06
C ASP A 288 7.03 -14.40 -9.33
N MET A 289 5.70 -14.51 -9.21
CA MET A 289 4.81 -13.49 -8.62
C MET A 289 4.90 -13.47 -7.10
N ILE A 290 6.03 -13.02 -6.56
CA ILE A 290 6.24 -12.97 -5.09
C ILE A 290 6.14 -11.53 -4.58
N LEU A 291 7.09 -10.67 -4.96
CA LEU A 291 7.21 -9.31 -4.44
C LEU A 291 7.21 -8.29 -5.57
N ASP A 292 6.71 -7.10 -5.27
CA ASP A 292 6.91 -5.92 -6.10
C ASP A 292 7.93 -4.97 -5.46
N TYR A 293 8.44 -4.04 -6.27
CA TYR A 293 9.47 -3.09 -5.85
C TYR A 293 9.02 -2.20 -4.67
N LYS A 294 7.76 -1.77 -4.66
CA LYS A 294 7.25 -0.84 -3.65
C LYS A 294 7.20 -1.52 -2.29
N PHE A 295 6.68 -2.74 -2.22
CA PHE A 295 6.64 -3.49 -0.97
C PHE A 295 8.04 -3.90 -0.49
N ALA A 296 8.95 -4.31 -1.39
CA ALA A 296 10.32 -4.64 -1.00
C ALA A 296 11.03 -3.44 -0.31
N ARG A 297 10.79 -2.21 -0.78
CA ARG A 297 11.29 -1.01 -0.10
C ARG A 297 10.62 -0.76 1.26
N LEU A 298 9.32 -0.99 1.36
CA LEU A 298 8.58 -0.84 2.62
C LEU A 298 9.11 -1.84 3.66
N TYR A 299 9.28 -3.10 3.25
CA TYR A 299 9.81 -4.18 4.07
C TYR A 299 11.17 -3.81 4.68
N LYS A 300 12.11 -3.31 3.87
CA LYS A 300 13.45 -2.89 4.32
C LYS A 300 13.41 -1.93 5.52
N THR A 301 12.51 -0.95 5.47
CA THR A 301 12.38 0.07 6.51
C THR A 301 11.74 -0.49 7.77
N LEU A 302 10.71 -1.34 7.61
CA LEU A 302 9.94 -1.89 8.72
C LEU A 302 10.71 -2.99 9.47
N GLU A 303 11.42 -3.87 8.75
CA GLU A 303 12.25 -4.92 9.32
C GLU A 303 13.24 -4.35 10.34
N GLY A 304 14.04 -3.36 9.94
CA GLY A 304 15.02 -2.72 10.83
C GLY A 304 14.38 -2.04 12.04
N SER A 305 13.20 -1.41 11.85
CA SER A 305 12.47 -0.75 12.93
C SER A 305 11.94 -1.75 13.98
N ILE A 306 11.41 -2.88 13.52
CA ILE A 306 10.88 -3.95 14.38
C ILE A 306 12.02 -4.62 15.15
N THR A 307 13.11 -4.99 14.47
CA THR A 307 14.29 -5.60 15.13
C THR A 307 14.85 -4.70 16.23
N HIS A 308 15.01 -3.40 15.95
CA HIS A 308 15.51 -2.44 16.93
C HIS A 308 14.61 -2.32 18.16
N MET A 309 13.29 -2.30 17.97
CA MET A 309 12.31 -2.24 19.06
C MET A 309 12.40 -3.48 19.96
N LEU A 310 12.48 -4.68 19.36
CA LEU A 310 12.57 -5.94 20.10
C LEU A 310 13.88 -6.05 20.90
N THR A 311 15.02 -5.62 20.33
CA THR A 311 16.30 -5.60 21.05
C THR A 311 16.32 -4.60 22.21
N ARG A 312 15.65 -3.45 22.09
CA ARG A 312 15.55 -2.49 23.20
C ARG A 312 14.76 -3.06 24.38
N ASN A 313 13.69 -3.79 24.10
CA ASN A 313 12.78 -4.28 25.13
C ASN A 313 13.35 -5.51 25.86
N SER A 314 14.16 -6.34 25.19
CA SER A 314 14.90 -7.42 25.86
C SER A 314 15.90 -6.88 26.90
N ILE A 315 16.64 -5.82 26.57
CA ILE A 315 17.58 -5.17 27.50
C ILE A 315 16.85 -4.56 28.71
N SER A 316 15.68 -3.97 28.51
CA SER A 316 14.88 -3.38 29.60
C SER A 316 14.26 -4.41 30.57
N SER A 317 14.15 -5.68 30.15
CA SER A 317 13.54 -6.75 30.93
C SER A 317 14.55 -7.63 31.67
N THR A 318 15.84 -7.63 31.29
CA THR A 318 16.88 -8.44 31.94
C THR A 318 17.64 -7.74 33.07
N ASP A 319 17.66 -6.40 33.14
CA ASP A 319 18.48 -5.64 34.10
C ASP A 319 17.69 -4.98 35.26
N ARG A 320 16.80 -5.74 35.94
CA ARG A 320 16.11 -5.25 37.15
C ARG A 320 16.55 -5.85 38.48
N THR A 321 17.55 -6.73 38.50
CA THR A 321 17.95 -7.41 39.76
C THR A 321 19.35 -7.13 40.29
N LEU A 322 20.24 -6.45 39.57
CA LEU A 322 21.53 -6.04 40.12
C LEU A 322 22.00 -4.79 39.38
N ILE A 323 22.09 -3.63 40.04
CA ILE A 323 23.13 -2.60 39.88
C ILE A 323 22.82 -1.42 40.84
N ASP A 324 23.80 -1.15 41.71
CA ASP A 324 23.97 0.03 42.57
C ASP A 324 24.09 1.34 41.74
N PRO A 325 23.96 2.53 42.37
CA PRO A 325 23.79 3.79 41.65
C PRO A 325 25.11 4.25 41.02
N ILE A 326 25.27 4.03 39.72
CA ILE A 326 26.27 4.74 38.91
C ILE A 326 25.52 5.51 37.83
N SER A 327 25.28 6.77 38.16
CA SER A 327 24.98 7.84 37.23
C SER A 327 26.00 7.91 36.09
N THR A 328 25.58 8.52 34.98
CA THR A 328 26.32 8.89 33.76
C THR A 328 26.33 7.83 32.67
N ASN A 329 25.20 7.71 31.95
CA ASN A 329 25.14 7.49 30.49
C ASN A 329 23.71 7.67 29.91
N LEU A 330 22.83 8.40 30.61
CA LEU A 330 21.48 8.72 30.14
C LEU A 330 21.44 9.91 29.16
N ASP A 331 22.56 10.63 28.99
CA ASP A 331 22.63 11.86 28.20
C ASP A 331 22.84 11.61 26.69
N GLU A 332 23.52 10.53 26.27
CA GLU A 332 23.78 10.28 24.84
C GLU A 332 22.56 9.75 24.07
N GLN A 333 21.66 9.01 24.74
CA GLN A 333 20.45 8.46 24.13
C GLN A 333 19.31 9.50 23.99
N GLN A 334 19.21 10.44 24.94
CA GLN A 334 18.32 11.60 24.78
C GLN A 334 18.84 12.54 23.68
N THR A 335 20.15 12.70 23.54
CA THR A 335 20.76 13.52 22.49
C THR A 335 20.52 12.96 21.09
N SER A 336 20.58 11.63 20.92
CA SER A 336 20.35 11.00 19.60
C SER A 336 18.89 11.08 19.16
N THR A 337 17.95 10.90 20.10
CA THR A 337 16.50 11.01 19.81
C THR A 337 16.08 12.48 19.61
N MET A 338 16.67 13.42 20.36
CA MET A 338 16.52 14.85 20.14
C MET A 338 17.15 15.32 18.83
N MET A 339 18.28 14.75 18.40
CA MET A 339 18.88 15.07 17.10
C MET A 339 17.96 14.68 15.94
N ILE A 340 17.39 13.47 15.98
CA ILE A 340 16.44 13.02 14.95
C ILE A 340 15.17 13.89 14.97
N HIS A 341 14.66 14.24 16.15
CA HIS A 341 13.49 15.12 16.26
C HIS A 341 13.80 16.55 15.79
N ASN A 342 14.97 17.09 16.12
CA ASN A 342 15.40 18.42 15.68
C ASN A 342 15.69 18.48 14.16
N ASP A 343 16.26 17.43 13.58
CA ASP A 343 16.45 17.33 12.13
C ASP A 343 15.12 17.21 11.40
N LEU A 344 14.15 16.48 11.96
CA LEU A 344 12.78 16.42 11.43
C LEU A 344 12.08 17.78 11.51
N ILE A 345 12.17 18.47 12.65
CA ILE A 345 11.63 19.82 12.82
C ILE A 345 12.29 20.79 11.83
N ARG A 346 13.61 20.67 11.61
CA ARG A 346 14.33 21.52 10.66
C ARG A 346 13.91 21.25 9.22
N GLN A 347 13.75 19.99 8.82
CA GLN A 347 13.23 19.63 7.50
C GLN A 347 11.79 20.12 7.30
N GLN A 348 10.94 20.00 8.32
CA GLN A 348 9.58 20.54 8.30
C GLN A 348 9.58 22.07 8.20
N ALA A 349 10.47 22.77 8.91
CA ALA A 349 10.61 24.21 8.82
C ALA A 349 11.13 24.67 7.44
N GLU A 350 12.06 23.93 6.84
CA GLU A 350 12.52 24.16 5.47
C GLU A 350 11.38 23.96 4.46
N GLN A 351 10.58 22.89 4.58
CA GLN A 351 9.40 22.66 3.74
C GLN A 351 8.34 23.75 3.91
N ILE A 352 8.04 24.18 5.14
CA ILE A 352 7.11 25.28 5.40
C ILE A 352 7.59 26.57 4.72
N ASN A 353 8.90 26.84 4.74
CA ASN A 353 9.45 28.01 4.06
C ASN A 353 9.34 27.92 2.53
N VAL A 354 9.55 26.74 1.96
CA VAL A 354 9.35 26.50 0.52
C VAL A 354 7.88 26.72 0.16
N TYR A 355 6.94 26.11 0.90
CA TYR A 355 5.50 26.29 0.65
C TYR A 355 5.05 27.75 0.81
N LYS A 356 5.58 28.48 1.80
CA LYS A 356 5.31 29.93 1.93
C LYS A 356 5.87 30.76 0.77
N GLN A 357 6.99 30.36 0.20
CA GLN A 357 7.53 31.02 -0.99
C GLN A 357 6.69 30.73 -2.23
N GLU A 358 6.24 29.49 -2.42
CA GLU A 358 5.32 29.11 -3.50
C GLU A 358 3.97 29.81 -3.35
N GLU A 359 3.40 29.88 -2.15
CA GLU A 359 2.17 30.63 -1.86
C GLU A 359 2.32 32.10 -2.22
N LYS A 360 3.45 32.73 -1.86
CA LYS A 360 3.72 34.12 -2.22
C LYS A 360 3.87 34.32 -3.74
N GLN A 361 4.46 33.37 -4.45
CA GLN A 361 4.55 33.42 -5.92
C GLN A 361 3.17 33.29 -6.57
N LEU A 362 2.34 32.36 -6.09
CA LEU A 362 0.97 32.18 -6.59
C LEU A 362 0.09 33.40 -6.34
N ILE A 363 0.22 34.04 -5.17
CA ILE A 363 -0.49 35.30 -4.87
C ILE A 363 -0.04 36.40 -5.83
N GLN A 364 1.27 36.53 -6.11
CA GLN A 364 1.78 37.52 -7.06
C GLN A 364 1.30 37.27 -8.50
N GLU A 365 1.23 36.00 -8.93
CA GLU A 365 0.67 35.64 -10.22
C GLU A 365 -0.83 35.95 -10.28
N SER A 366 -1.59 35.64 -9.21
CA SER A 366 -3.00 35.98 -9.09
C SER A 366 -3.25 37.48 -9.25
N ASP A 367 -2.51 38.32 -8.51
CA ASP A 367 -2.62 39.78 -8.60
C ASP A 367 -2.27 40.31 -10.01
N MET A 368 -1.31 39.67 -10.69
CA MET A 368 -0.94 40.02 -12.06
C MET A 368 -2.06 39.67 -13.04
N TYR A 369 -2.68 38.49 -12.92
CA TYR A 369 -3.79 38.09 -13.77
C TYR A 369 -5.03 38.94 -13.53
N GLU A 370 -5.31 39.32 -12.27
CA GLU A 370 -6.43 40.18 -11.92
C GLU A 370 -6.31 41.58 -12.54
N LYS A 371 -5.11 42.20 -12.49
CA LYS A 371 -4.84 43.46 -13.21
C LYS A 371 -5.02 43.32 -14.72
N LYS A 372 -4.57 42.21 -15.29
CA LYS A 372 -4.71 41.97 -16.73
C LYS A 372 -6.17 41.79 -17.15
N ILE A 373 -7.01 41.23 -16.28
CA ILE A 373 -8.46 41.15 -16.49
C ILE A 373 -9.06 42.55 -16.49
N ILE A 374 -8.71 43.40 -15.53
CA ILE A 374 -9.20 44.79 -15.45
C ILE A 374 -8.79 45.58 -16.70
N ASP A 375 -7.52 45.52 -17.12
CA ASP A 375 -7.05 46.21 -18.33
C ASP A 375 -7.79 45.74 -19.60
N LEU A 376 -8.13 44.43 -19.68
CA LEU A 376 -8.90 43.88 -20.79
C LEU A 376 -10.37 44.29 -20.73
N GLU A 377 -10.96 44.39 -19.54
CA GLU A 377 -12.32 44.89 -19.35
C GLU A 377 -12.44 46.36 -19.76
N GLU A 378 -11.47 47.20 -19.38
CA GLU A 378 -11.38 48.61 -19.82
C GLU A 378 -11.23 48.73 -21.34
N GLN A 379 -10.37 47.92 -21.97
CA GLN A 379 -10.23 47.90 -23.43
C GLN A 379 -11.52 47.46 -24.13
N ILE A 380 -12.25 46.49 -23.55
CA ILE A 380 -13.54 46.05 -24.08
C ILE A 380 -14.57 47.18 -23.97
N GLU A 381 -14.56 47.95 -22.88
CA GLU A 381 -15.46 49.07 -22.65
C GLU A 381 -15.16 50.24 -23.61
N GLU A 382 -13.89 50.60 -23.81
CA GLU A 382 -13.48 51.60 -24.82
C GLU A 382 -13.87 51.21 -26.25
N ILE A 383 -13.74 49.93 -26.61
CA ILE A 383 -14.15 49.42 -27.92
C ILE A 383 -15.67 49.48 -28.07
N LYS A 384 -16.43 49.17 -27.01
CA LYS A 384 -17.90 49.28 -27.03
C LYS A 384 -18.35 50.72 -27.20
N ASP A 385 -17.69 51.67 -26.54
CA ASP A 385 -18.01 53.10 -26.64
C ASP A 385 -17.65 53.69 -28.01
N CYS A 386 -16.63 53.16 -28.71
CA CYS A 386 -16.31 53.55 -30.09
C CYS A 386 -17.24 52.93 -31.16
N LEU A 387 -18.06 51.95 -30.80
CA LEU A 387 -18.99 51.25 -31.70
C LEU A 387 -20.43 51.79 -31.64
N ILE A 388 -20.69 52.81 -30.80
CA ILE A 388 -21.92 53.60 -30.73
C ILE A 388 -21.67 54.94 -31.44
#